data_AF-A0A7X6Z4N1-F1
#
_entry.id   AF-A0A7X6Z4N1-F1
#
_cell.length_a   1.000
_cell.length_b   1.000
_cell.length_c   1.000
_cell.angle_alpha   90.00
_cell.angle_beta   90.00
_cell.angle_gamma   90.00
#
_symmetry.space_group_name_H-M   'P 1'
#
loop_
_entity.id
_entity.type
_entity.pdbx_description
1 polymer ?
#
loop_
_entity_poly.entity_id
_entity_poly.type
_entity_poly.pdbx_seq_one_letter_code
_entity_poly.pdbx_strand_id
1 'polypeptide(L)'
;MMAIFAYIWLLFLVPLLAAPNSRFARFHANQGLVLFIFEAGASIVLIILGILFAFISPALSFLSTILWLLVWLPSLGLIVLGIINASGGKAKELPVIGKIKLIK
;
A
#
# COMPACT_ATOMS: atom_id res chain seq x y z
N MET A 1 -4.63 4.15 18.24
CA MET A 1 -5.65 4.58 17.26
C MET A 1 -5.06 5.29 16.04
N MET A 2 -4.17 6.27 16.19
CA MET A 2 -3.57 6.99 15.03
C MET A 2 -2.81 6.10 14.02
N ALA A 3 -2.34 4.93 14.42
CA ALA A 3 -1.66 3.97 13.55
C ALA A 3 -2.52 3.42 12.39
N ILE A 4 -3.86 3.45 12.53
CA ILE A 4 -4.79 2.98 11.48
C ILE A 4 -4.65 3.82 10.21
N PHE A 5 -4.44 5.13 10.38
CA PHE A 5 -4.24 6.04 9.25
C PHE A 5 -3.05 5.66 8.38
N ALA A 6 -2.11 4.85 8.88
CA ALA A 6 -0.97 4.45 8.06
C ALA A 6 -1.33 3.69 6.79
N TYR A 7 -2.48 3.03 6.77
CA TYR A 7 -2.90 2.18 5.66
C TYR A 7 -3.78 2.91 4.64
N ILE A 8 -3.92 4.23 4.77
CA ILE A 8 -4.70 5.05 3.84
C ILE A 8 -3.73 5.97 3.10
N TRP A 9 -3.13 5.43 2.04
CA TRP A 9 -2.32 6.19 1.08
C TRP A 9 -1.28 7.11 1.76
N LEU A 10 -1.30 8.43 1.52
CA LEU A 10 -0.38 9.40 2.15
C LEU A 10 -0.50 9.55 3.68
N LEU A 11 -1.54 8.98 4.30
CA LEU A 11 -1.78 9.14 5.73
C LEU A 11 -0.85 8.29 6.62
N PHE A 12 0.10 7.54 6.05
CA PHE A 12 1.27 7.03 6.81
C PHE A 12 2.06 8.14 7.51
N LEU A 13 1.97 9.38 7.02
CA LEU A 13 2.54 10.55 7.67
C LEU A 13 1.84 10.88 9.00
N VAL A 14 0.55 10.57 9.17
CA VAL A 14 -0.20 10.91 10.39
C VAL A 14 0.40 10.26 11.64
N PRO A 15 0.55 8.92 11.74
CA PRO A 15 1.18 8.32 12.90
C PRO A 15 2.67 8.67 13.04
N LEU A 16 3.36 8.97 11.93
CA LEU A 16 4.77 9.37 11.95
C LEU A 16 4.97 10.77 12.58
N LEU A 17 4.09 11.72 12.27
CA LEU A 17 4.19 13.11 12.72
C LEU A 17 3.46 13.35 14.05
N ALA A 18 2.32 12.69 14.27
CA ALA A 18 1.53 12.88 15.48
C ALA A 18 2.03 12.05 16.67
N ALA A 19 2.78 10.97 16.43
CA ALA A 19 3.37 10.15 17.49
C ALA A 19 4.80 9.67 17.16
N PRO A 20 5.75 10.60 16.89
CA PRO A 20 7.09 10.28 16.36
C PRO A 20 7.94 9.44 17.32
N ASN A 21 7.66 9.47 18.63
CA ASN A 21 8.40 8.69 19.64
C ASN A 21 7.79 7.30 19.90
N SER A 22 6.62 6.99 19.32
CA SER A 22 5.95 5.71 19.54
C SER A 22 6.48 4.65 18.57
N ARG A 23 7.15 3.63 19.10
CA ARG A 23 7.62 2.48 18.29
C ARG A 23 6.47 1.82 17.52
N PHE A 24 5.29 1.73 18.13
CA PHE A 24 4.09 1.20 17.50
C PHE A 24 3.59 2.06 16.33
N ALA A 25 3.50 3.38 16.53
CA ALA A 25 3.06 4.29 15.47
C ALA A 25 4.04 4.27 14.28
N ARG A 26 5.35 4.25 14.55
CA ARG A 26 6.40 4.18 13.54
C ARG A 26 6.41 2.84 12.80
N PHE A 27 6.14 1.74 13.51
CA PHE A 27 5.98 0.43 12.88
C PHE A 27 4.87 0.45 11.82
N HIS A 28 3.67 0.93 12.18
CA HIS A 28 2.56 1.01 11.24
C HIS A 28 2.80 2.05 10.15
N ALA A 29 3.41 3.20 10.47
CA ALA A 29 3.83 4.19 9.48
C ALA A 29 4.79 3.60 8.44
N ASN A 30 5.73 2.75 8.86
CA ASN A 30 6.63 2.06 7.95
C ASN A 30 5.88 1.09 7.02
N GLN A 31 4.98 0.27 7.57
CA GLN A 31 4.16 -0.65 6.76
C GLN A 31 3.30 0.13 5.75
N GLY A 32 2.70 1.23 6.19
CA GLY A 32 1.93 2.15 5.34
C GLY A 32 2.74 2.78 4.23
N LEU A 33 3.94 3.28 4.54
CA LEU A 33 4.87 3.85 3.56
C LEU A 33 5.28 2.82 2.50
N VAL A 34 5.63 1.61 2.92
CA VAL A 34 6.02 0.54 1.98
C VAL A 34 4.84 0.16 1.07
N LEU A 35 3.63 0.06 1.63
CA LEU A 35 2.42 -0.19 0.85
C LEU A 35 2.14 0.93 -0.15
N PHE A 36 2.26 2.20 0.28
CA PHE A 36 2.11 3.36 -0.58
C PHE A 36 3.11 3.35 -1.75
N ILE A 37 4.40 3.07 -1.48
CA ILE A 37 5.43 2.98 -2.53
C ILE A 37 5.10 1.85 -3.51
N PHE A 38 4.67 0.69 -3.01
CA PHE A 38 4.26 -0.43 -3.86
C PHE A 38 3.09 -0.06 -4.76
N GLU A 39 2.02 0.52 -4.20
CA GLU A 39 0.84 0.93 -4.96
C GLU A 39 1.16 2.03 -5.98
N ALA A 40 1.94 3.03 -5.60
CA ALA A 40 2.36 4.11 -6.50
C ALA A 40 3.21 3.56 -7.65
N GLY A 41 4.21 2.72 -7.35
CA GLY A 41 5.07 2.10 -8.35
C GLY A 41 4.29 1.20 -9.31
N ALA A 42 3.42 0.34 -8.77
CA ALA A 42 2.57 -0.54 -9.58
C ALA A 42 1.61 0.27 -10.46
N SER A 43 1.01 1.34 -9.93
CA SER A 43 0.11 2.23 -10.70
C SER A 43 0.83 2.86 -11.89
N ILE A 44 2.06 3.34 -11.71
CA ILE A 44 2.85 3.92 -12.81
C ILE A 44 3.10 2.88 -13.90
N VAL A 45 3.51 1.66 -13.53
CA VAL A 45 3.74 0.56 -14.48
C VAL A 45 2.45 0.21 -15.23
N LEU A 46 1.33 0.08 -14.52
CA LEU A 46 0.03 -0.27 -15.12
C LEU A 46 -0.49 0.82 -16.06
N ILE A 47 -0.28 2.09 -15.74
CA ILE A 47 -0.62 3.21 -16.65
C ILE A 47 0.18 3.10 -17.95
N ILE A 48 1.49 2.88 -17.87
CA ILE A 48 2.35 2.73 -19.05
C ILE A 48 1.90 1.54 -19.90
N LEU A 49 1.65 0.39 -19.28
CA LEU A 49 1.16 -0.81 -19.98
C LEU A 49 -0.20 -0.57 -20.64
N GLY A 50 -1.12 0.12 -19.96
CA GLY A 50 -2.43 0.46 -20.51
C GLY A 50 -2.33 1.34 -21.75
N ILE A 51 -1.45 2.35 -21.73
CA ILE A 51 -1.17 3.21 -22.89
C ILE A 51 -0.61 2.37 -24.04
N LEU A 52 0.38 1.50 -23.78
CA LEU A 52 0.97 0.63 -24.80
C LEU A 52 -0.06 -0.32 -25.43
N PHE A 53 -0.92 -0.94 -24.62
CA PHE A 53 -1.98 -1.82 -25.13
C PHE A 53 -2.97 -1.07 -26.02
N ALA A 54 -3.37 0.15 -25.64
CA ALA A 54 -4.26 0.98 -26.44
C ALA A 54 -3.66 1.34 -27.81
N PHE A 55 -2.34 1.57 -27.89
CA PHE A 55 -1.64 1.80 -29.16
C PHE A 55 -1.59 0.56 -30.06
N ILE A 56 -1.50 -0.65 -29.49
CA ILE A 56 -1.45 -1.90 -30.26
C ILE A 56 -2.85 -2.27 -30.77
N SER A 57 -3.85 -2.29 -29.87
CA SER A 57 -5.23 -2.60 -30.23
C SER A 57 -6.18 -2.21 -29.09
N PRO A 58 -7.30 -1.52 -29.37
CA PRO A 58 -8.33 -1.24 -28.37
C PRO A 58 -8.89 -2.52 -27.70
N ALA A 59 -8.85 -3.67 -28.38
CA ALA A 59 -9.30 -4.94 -27.80
C ALA A 59 -8.40 -5.41 -26.64
N LEU A 60 -7.11 -5.04 -26.65
CA LEU A 60 -6.16 -5.38 -25.59
C LEU A 60 -6.35 -4.53 -24.33
N SER A 61 -7.14 -3.45 -24.38
CA SER A 61 -7.42 -2.61 -23.21
C SER A 61 -8.09 -3.39 -22.07
N PHE A 62 -8.83 -4.46 -22.36
CA PHE A 62 -9.39 -5.35 -21.33
C PHE A 62 -8.31 -6.02 -20.46
N LEU A 63 -7.13 -6.32 -21.02
CA LEU A 63 -6.02 -6.91 -20.27
C LEU A 63 -5.51 -5.94 -19.19
N SER A 64 -5.54 -4.63 -19.47
CA SER A 64 -5.16 -3.61 -18.49
C SER A 64 -6.06 -3.67 -17.24
N THR A 65 -7.36 -3.85 -17.42
CA THR A 65 -8.33 -4.01 -16.32
C THR A 65 -8.01 -5.22 -15.46
N ILE A 66 -7.67 -6.35 -16.07
CA ILE A 66 -7.27 -7.56 -15.33
C ILE A 66 -6.02 -7.29 -14.49
N LEU A 67 -5.00 -6.66 -15.07
CA LEU A 67 -3.76 -6.35 -14.35
C LEU A 67 -3.99 -5.40 -13.17
N TRP A 68 -4.88 -4.41 -13.34
CA TRP A 68 -5.31 -3.52 -12.25
C TRP A 68 -5.95 -4.31 -11.09
N LEU A 69 -6.85 -5.24 -11.38
CA LEU A 69 -7.48 -6.06 -10.35
C LEU A 69 -6.46 -6.95 -9.61
N LEU A 70 -5.46 -7.49 -10.32
CA LEU A 70 -4.41 -8.32 -9.73
C LEU A 70 -3.52 -7.55 -8.75
N VAL A 71 -3.36 -6.24 -8.91
CA VAL A 71 -2.62 -5.40 -7.95
C VAL A 71 -3.55 -4.89 -6.86
N TRP A 72 -4.73 -4.41 -7.22
CA TRP A 72 -5.63 -3.72 -6.30
C TRP A 72 -6.24 -4.65 -5.23
N LEU A 73 -6.64 -5.87 -5.61
CA LEU A 73 -7.25 -6.81 -4.66
C LEU A 73 -6.29 -7.26 -3.55
N PRO A 74 -5.04 -7.68 -3.84
CA PRO A 74 -4.06 -7.96 -2.79
C PRO A 74 -3.76 -6.75 -1.92
N SER A 75 -3.59 -5.57 -2.54
CA SER A 75 -3.38 -4.32 -1.79
C SER A 75 -4.51 -4.04 -0.82
N LEU A 76 -5.77 -4.19 -1.23
CA LEU A 76 -6.93 -4.04 -0.34
C LEU A 76 -6.85 -5.03 0.84
N GLY A 77 -6.46 -6.28 0.59
CA GLY A 77 -6.22 -7.27 1.64
C GLY A 77 -5.14 -6.83 2.64
N LEU A 78 -4.04 -6.26 2.15
CA LEU A 78 -2.95 -5.72 2.99
C LEU A 78 -3.42 -4.51 3.81
N ILE A 79 -4.21 -3.60 3.23
CA ILE A 79 -4.82 -2.46 3.92
C ILE A 79 -5.68 -2.97 5.08
N VAL A 80 -6.62 -3.89 4.81
CA VAL A 80 -7.54 -4.42 5.82
C VAL A 80 -6.78 -5.13 6.94
N LEU A 81 -5.81 -5.99 6.61
CA LEU A 81 -4.97 -6.66 7.61
C LEU A 81 -4.18 -5.65 8.46
N GLY A 82 -3.66 -4.61 7.84
CA GLY A 82 -2.94 -3.52 8.51
C GLY A 82 -3.83 -2.79 9.51
N ILE A 83 -5.04 -2.43 9.09
CA ILE A 83 -6.06 -1.78 9.93
C ILE A 83 -6.47 -2.67 11.10
N ILE A 84 -6.72 -3.96 10.86
CA ILE A 84 -7.06 -4.94 11.93
C ILE A 84 -5.92 -5.03 12.94
N ASN A 85 -4.67 -5.13 12.48
CA ASN A 85 -3.52 -5.18 13.36
C ASN A 85 -3.36 -3.88 14.17
N ALA A 86 -3.48 -2.71 13.52
CA ALA A 86 -3.35 -1.40 14.17
C ALA A 86 -4.46 -1.11 15.18
N SER A 87 -5.70 -1.46 14.85
CA SER A 87 -6.85 -1.31 15.75
C SER A 87 -6.78 -2.27 16.95
N GLY A 88 -6.26 -3.49 16.74
CA GLY A 88 -6.02 -4.47 17.80
C GLY A 88 -4.74 -4.24 18.62
N GLY A 89 -3.99 -3.15 18.39
CA GLY A 89 -2.76 -2.86 19.12
C GLY A 89 -1.59 -3.80 18.80
N LYS A 90 -1.64 -4.51 17.67
CA LYS A 90 -0.65 -5.53 17.28
C LYS A 90 0.31 -4.98 16.24
N ALA A 91 1.60 -4.92 16.58
CA ALA A 91 2.67 -4.64 15.63
C ALA A 91 3.04 -5.91 14.83
N LYS A 92 2.12 -6.39 14.01
CA LYS A 92 2.31 -7.58 13.16
C LYS A 92 2.63 -7.16 11.73
N GLU A 93 3.69 -7.76 11.18
CA GLU A 93 4.14 -7.51 9.81
C GLU A 93 3.07 -7.92 8.79
N LEU A 94 2.90 -7.10 7.76
CA LEU A 94 2.06 -7.45 6.63
C LEU A 94 2.70 -8.58 5.79
N PRO A 95 1.90 -9.48 5.20
CA PRO A 95 2.40 -10.45 4.24
C PRO A 95 3.15 -9.77 3.09
N VAL A 96 4.16 -10.44 2.54
CA VAL A 96 4.98 -10.02 1.38
C VAL A 96 5.86 -8.80 1.62
N ILE A 97 5.32 -7.69 2.12
CA ILE A 97 6.01 -6.40 2.24
C ILE A 97 6.53 -6.08 3.64
N GLY A 98 6.06 -6.80 4.67
CA GLY A 98 6.21 -6.34 6.05
C GLY A 98 7.61 -6.39 6.64
N LYS A 99 8.55 -7.07 5.99
CA LYS A 99 9.96 -7.12 6.40
C LYS A 99 10.77 -5.89 5.95
N ILE A 100 10.24 -5.09 5.02
CA ILE A 100 10.93 -3.91 4.48
C ILE A 100 10.88 -2.79 5.52
N LYS A 101 12.05 -2.26 5.92
CA LYS A 101 12.18 -1.19 6.92
C LYS A 101 12.83 0.05 6.31
N LEU A 102 12.04 1.09 6.12
CA LEU A 102 12.45 2.41 5.60
C LEU A 102 12.49 3.47 6.73
N ILE A 103 11.62 3.34 7.72
CA ILE A 103 11.61 4.20 8.92
C ILE A 103 12.27 3.40 10.07
N LYS A 104 13.39 3.92 10.59
CA LYS A 104 14.23 3.27 11.63
C LYS A 104 13.82 3.62 13.04
#